data_AF-A0A820XDM0-F1
#
_entry.id   AF-A0A820XDM0-F1
#
_cell.length_a   1.000
_cell.length_b   1.000
_cell.length_c   1.000
_cell.angle_alpha   90.00
_cell.angle_beta   90.00
_cell.angle_gamma   90.00
#
_symmetry.space_group_name_H-M   'P 1'
#
loop_
_entity.id
_entity.type
_entity.pdbx_description
1 polymer ?
#
loop_
_entity_poly.entity_id
_entity_poly.type
_entity_poly.pdbx_seq_one_letter_code
_entity_poly.pdbx_strand_id
1 'polypeptide(L)'
;RGCRHLKPGHLDKWLVVYEGKQKPIANELINTLYNVCTPMGMRVEYPEIAELQNDRPETYLKALEQYCLNQQYNLVLCVLSNNRKDRYDALKKFLCMDTAVPSQMVLLKTLNKRGQLMSVATKIGIQISAKLGGEIWSVSIPSKSLMIIGIDSYHDKKRKQVSIAAFVATTNPQCTSYYSRIIMQTTTQELVDGISVCIRDALKAFFMQNNTMPERIIIYRDGVGDGQLQAVYEHELPQIEETFNKVQEGYSPKWAMIIVKKRGCSRFFAKNTHQLYNPPPGTIIDHTITHQNWFDFYLISQCARQGTAAPTHFNVIWDRTTFKVDHIQRLTFKLCHLYYNWPGTIRVPMVCQYAHKLAYLVGQSLHQDFHHDLSNKLFYL
;
A
#
# COMPACT_ATOMS: atom_id res chain seq x y z
N ARG A 1 -0.05 14.43 -16.61
CA ARG A 1 0.66 13.92 -17.81
C ARG A 1 1.82 14.85 -18.07
N GLY A 2 2.97 14.35 -18.55
CA GLY A 2 4.15 15.19 -18.81
C GLY A 2 4.93 15.63 -17.56
N CYS A 3 4.66 15.02 -16.41
CA CYS A 3 5.43 15.27 -15.19
C CYS A 3 6.35 14.07 -14.94
N ARG A 4 7.57 14.35 -14.50
CA ARG A 4 8.52 13.31 -14.06
C ARG A 4 8.17 12.84 -12.65
N HIS A 5 8.52 11.59 -12.34
CA HIS A 5 8.49 11.10 -10.97
C HIS A 5 9.51 11.87 -10.12
N LEU A 6 9.25 12.03 -8.82
CA LEU A 6 10.18 12.67 -7.89
C LEU A 6 11.50 11.88 -7.81
N LYS A 7 11.39 10.55 -7.70
CA LYS A 7 12.49 9.59 -7.78
C LYS A 7 12.03 8.39 -8.62
N PRO A 8 12.39 8.30 -9.90
CA PRO A 8 11.94 7.21 -10.75
C PRO A 8 12.55 5.86 -10.34
N GLY A 9 11.76 4.80 -10.39
CA GLY A 9 12.27 3.42 -10.35
C GLY A 9 12.69 2.99 -11.75
N HIS A 10 13.94 2.59 -11.93
CA HIS A 10 14.51 2.28 -13.24
C HIS A 10 14.37 0.78 -13.58
N LEU A 11 14.03 0.49 -14.83
CA LEU A 11 14.00 -0.87 -15.39
C LEU A 11 15.35 -1.16 -16.05
N ASP A 12 16.35 -1.47 -15.24
CA ASP A 12 17.72 -1.69 -15.70
C ASP A 12 17.94 -3.14 -16.16
N LYS A 13 17.60 -4.13 -15.32
CA LYS A 13 17.59 -5.54 -15.69
C LYS A 13 16.25 -6.17 -15.32
N TRP A 14 15.45 -6.52 -16.32
CA TRP A 14 14.10 -7.02 -16.12
C TRP A 14 13.74 -8.08 -17.16
N LEU A 15 12.86 -8.99 -16.74
CA LEU A 15 12.43 -10.14 -17.52
C LEU A 15 10.98 -9.97 -17.95
N VAL A 16 10.68 -10.26 -19.21
CA VAL A 16 9.32 -10.33 -19.75
C VAL A 16 9.00 -11.78 -20.11
N VAL A 17 7.93 -12.32 -19.50
CA VAL A 17 7.49 -13.71 -19.68
C VAL A 17 6.12 -13.75 -20.32
N TYR A 18 5.98 -14.47 -21.43
CA TYR A 18 4.70 -14.64 -22.13
C TYR A 18 4.66 -15.94 -22.94
N GLU A 19 3.46 -16.40 -23.29
CA GLU A 19 3.26 -17.51 -24.23
C GLU A 19 3.50 -17.06 -25.67
N GLY A 20 4.17 -17.85 -26.52
CA GLY A 20 4.65 -17.42 -27.85
C GLY A 20 3.59 -16.80 -28.76
N LYS A 21 2.34 -17.26 -28.70
CA LYS A 21 1.22 -16.64 -29.45
C LYS A 21 0.93 -15.19 -29.08
N GLN A 22 1.45 -14.72 -27.95
CA GLN A 22 1.27 -13.38 -27.38
C GLN A 22 2.43 -12.43 -27.74
N LYS A 23 3.43 -12.90 -28.48
CA LYS A 23 4.62 -12.14 -28.86
C LYS A 23 4.33 -10.77 -29.49
N PRO A 24 3.39 -10.62 -30.46
CA PRO A 24 3.13 -9.32 -31.06
C PRO A 24 2.67 -8.28 -30.04
N ILE A 25 1.73 -8.64 -29.17
CA ILE A 25 1.16 -7.72 -28.19
C ILE A 25 2.09 -7.47 -26.99
N ALA A 26 2.92 -8.45 -26.63
CA ALA A 26 3.96 -8.27 -25.63
C ALA A 26 5.02 -7.26 -26.12
N ASN A 27 5.46 -7.37 -27.38
CA ASN A 27 6.38 -6.41 -27.99
C ASN A 27 5.76 -5.00 -28.09
N GLU A 28 4.47 -4.91 -28.45
CA GLU A 28 3.74 -3.64 -28.46
C GLU A 28 3.69 -3.01 -27.05
N LEU A 29 3.46 -3.82 -26.01
CA LEU A 29 3.51 -3.37 -24.61
C LEU A 29 4.89 -2.89 -24.21
N ILE A 30 5.97 -3.62 -24.54
CA ILE A 30 7.36 -3.22 -24.22
C ILE A 30 7.68 -1.86 -24.85
N ASN A 31 7.40 -1.70 -26.15
CA ASN A 31 7.62 -0.43 -26.86
C ASN A 31 6.77 0.70 -26.26
N THR A 32 5.51 0.42 -25.92
CA THR A 32 4.66 1.42 -25.29
C THR A 32 5.16 1.81 -23.90
N LEU A 33 5.65 0.85 -23.10
CA LEU A 33 6.25 1.11 -21.79
C LEU A 33 7.47 2.01 -21.92
N TYR A 34 8.37 1.73 -22.86
CA TYR A 34 9.51 2.60 -23.15
C TYR A 34 9.07 4.04 -23.45
N ASN A 35 8.07 4.21 -24.33
CA ASN A 35 7.56 5.52 -24.73
C ASN A 35 6.88 6.30 -23.61
N VAL A 36 6.17 5.64 -22.68
CA VAL A 36 5.44 6.33 -21.60
C VAL A 36 6.29 6.52 -20.34
N CYS A 37 7.23 5.62 -20.06
CA CYS A 37 8.07 5.67 -18.86
C CYS A 37 9.25 6.64 -19.01
N THR A 38 9.81 6.80 -20.22
CA THR A 38 10.91 7.73 -20.47
C THR A 38 10.54 9.18 -20.13
N PRO A 39 9.37 9.72 -20.55
CA PRO A 39 8.92 11.05 -20.12
C PRO A 39 8.62 11.17 -18.62
N MET A 40 8.40 10.05 -17.92
CA MET A 40 8.28 10.03 -16.45
C MET A 40 9.66 10.08 -15.76
N GLY A 41 10.76 10.05 -16.51
CA GLY A 41 12.12 10.07 -16.01
C GLY A 41 12.71 8.69 -15.69
N MET A 42 11.98 7.60 -16.01
CA MET A 42 12.49 6.24 -15.84
C MET A 42 13.48 5.92 -16.96
N ARG A 43 14.52 5.15 -16.63
CA ARG A 43 15.36 4.46 -17.61
C ARG A 43 14.76 3.09 -17.83
N VAL A 44 14.61 2.69 -19.08
CA VAL A 44 13.99 1.42 -19.47
C VAL A 44 14.89 0.76 -20.49
N GLU A 45 15.71 -0.18 -20.01
CA GLU A 45 16.53 -1.03 -20.87
C GLU A 45 15.66 -2.05 -21.59
N TYR A 46 16.18 -2.63 -22.67
CA TYR A 46 15.46 -3.70 -23.36
C TYR A 46 15.40 -4.96 -22.48
N PRO A 47 14.21 -5.57 -22.28
CA PRO A 47 14.07 -6.71 -21.38
C PRO A 47 14.67 -7.98 -21.97
N GLU A 48 15.08 -8.89 -21.08
CA GLU A 48 15.24 -10.29 -21.46
C GLU A 48 13.86 -10.93 -21.67
N ILE A 49 13.74 -11.84 -22.63
CA ILE A 49 12.46 -12.43 -23.04
C ILE A 49 12.46 -13.93 -22.77
N ALA A 50 11.50 -14.39 -21.96
CA ALA A 50 11.19 -15.80 -21.79
C ALA A 50 9.89 -16.14 -22.53
N GLU A 51 10.02 -16.70 -23.73
CA GLU A 51 8.91 -17.15 -24.55
C GLU A 51 8.50 -18.58 -24.15
N LEU A 52 7.23 -18.76 -23.76
CA LEU A 52 6.69 -20.03 -23.27
C LEU A 52 5.89 -20.77 -24.34
N GLN A 53 5.94 -22.10 -24.30
CA GLN A 53 5.17 -22.96 -25.21
C GLN A 53 3.65 -22.95 -24.91
N ASN A 54 3.28 -22.76 -23.64
CA ASN A 54 1.89 -22.73 -23.19
C ASN A 54 1.76 -21.86 -21.94
N ASP A 55 0.52 -21.62 -21.51
CA ASP A 55 0.21 -20.70 -20.41
C ASP A 55 -0.01 -21.37 -19.04
N ARG A 56 0.41 -22.64 -18.87
CA ARG A 56 0.23 -23.40 -17.63
C ARG A 56 1.16 -22.89 -16.52
N PRO A 57 0.73 -22.92 -15.25
CA PRO A 57 1.55 -22.46 -14.11
C PRO A 57 2.94 -23.10 -14.08
N GLU A 58 3.04 -24.40 -14.33
CA GLU A 58 4.30 -25.16 -14.28
C GLU A 58 5.30 -24.68 -15.34
N THR A 59 4.82 -24.30 -16.52
CA THR A 59 5.66 -23.79 -17.61
C THR A 59 6.24 -22.42 -17.26
N TYR A 60 5.43 -21.55 -16.64
CA TYR A 60 5.94 -20.28 -16.13
C TYR A 60 6.96 -20.49 -15.01
N LEU A 61 6.67 -21.35 -14.03
CA LEU A 61 7.57 -21.60 -12.91
C LEU A 61 8.93 -22.13 -13.38
N LYS A 62 8.96 -23.11 -14.29
CA LYS A 62 10.22 -23.61 -14.87
C LYS A 62 11.05 -22.51 -15.54
N ALA A 63 10.39 -21.60 -16.28
CA ALA A 63 11.09 -20.47 -16.86
C ALA A 63 11.61 -19.52 -15.77
N LEU A 64 10.78 -19.17 -14.78
CA LEU A 64 11.21 -18.30 -13.69
C LEU A 64 12.35 -18.90 -12.87
N GLU A 65 12.35 -20.21 -12.61
CA GLU A 65 13.45 -20.94 -11.98
C GLU A 65 14.74 -20.82 -12.79
N GLN A 66 14.68 -21.06 -14.10
CA GLN A 66 15.83 -20.98 -14.99
C GLN A 66 16.48 -19.60 -14.98
N TYR A 67 15.67 -18.53 -15.05
CA TYR A 67 16.17 -17.16 -15.14
C TYR A 67 16.49 -16.55 -13.76
N CYS A 68 15.55 -16.63 -12.80
CA CYS A 68 15.61 -15.86 -11.56
C CYS A 68 16.45 -16.50 -10.45
N LEU A 69 16.75 -17.80 -10.50
CA LEU A 69 17.65 -18.43 -9.52
C LEU A 69 19.13 -18.16 -9.84
N ASN A 70 19.45 -17.96 -11.11
CA ASN A 70 20.83 -17.77 -11.57
C ASN A 70 21.21 -16.30 -11.74
N GLN A 71 20.22 -15.40 -11.80
CA GLN A 71 20.43 -13.99 -12.09
C GLN A 71 19.46 -13.11 -11.30
N GLN A 72 19.95 -11.94 -10.88
CA GLN A 72 19.13 -10.96 -10.18
C GLN A 72 18.45 -10.02 -11.18
N TYR A 73 17.12 -10.01 -11.17
CA TYR A 73 16.29 -9.05 -11.92
C TYR A 73 15.70 -8.01 -10.96
N ASN A 74 15.55 -6.77 -11.43
CA ASN A 74 14.86 -5.73 -10.68
C ASN A 74 13.32 -5.90 -10.74
N LEU A 75 12.80 -6.45 -11.85
CA LEU A 75 11.38 -6.73 -12.05
C LEU A 75 11.18 -7.93 -12.99
N VAL A 76 10.10 -8.69 -12.75
CA VAL A 76 9.54 -9.64 -13.73
C VAL A 76 8.15 -9.17 -14.17
N LEU A 77 7.92 -9.04 -15.48
CA LEU A 77 6.62 -8.77 -16.07
C LEU A 77 6.07 -10.03 -16.75
N CYS A 78 4.91 -10.51 -16.32
CA CYS A 78 4.24 -11.66 -16.94
C CYS A 78 2.99 -11.21 -17.70
N VAL A 79 2.91 -11.52 -18.99
CA VAL A 79 1.69 -11.35 -19.80
C VAL A 79 0.87 -12.63 -19.70
N LEU A 80 -0.34 -12.51 -19.16
CA LEU A 80 -1.21 -13.63 -18.84
C LEU A 80 -2.42 -13.66 -19.77
N SER A 81 -2.76 -14.85 -20.25
CA SER A 81 -3.91 -15.07 -21.16
C SER A 81 -5.27 -14.74 -20.54
N ASN A 82 -5.41 -14.98 -19.24
CA ASN A 82 -6.65 -14.91 -18.48
C ASN A 82 -6.36 -14.72 -16.98
N ASN A 83 -7.41 -14.51 -16.18
CA ASN A 83 -7.35 -14.23 -14.74
C ASN A 83 -7.36 -15.49 -13.86
N ARG A 84 -6.83 -16.62 -14.35
CA ARG A 84 -6.68 -17.85 -13.55
C ARG A 84 -5.90 -17.60 -12.27
N LYS A 85 -6.57 -17.87 -11.15
CA LYS A 85 -6.05 -17.58 -9.80
C LYS A 85 -4.88 -18.48 -9.40
N ASP A 86 -4.97 -19.77 -9.71
CA ASP A 86 -3.92 -20.76 -9.45
C ASP A 86 -2.59 -20.37 -10.10
N ARG A 87 -2.63 -19.87 -11.35
CA ARG A 87 -1.45 -19.32 -12.03
C ARG A 87 -0.93 -18.08 -11.30
N TYR A 88 -1.78 -17.10 -11.04
CA TYR A 88 -1.37 -15.87 -10.35
C TYR A 88 -0.71 -16.16 -9.00
N ASP A 89 -1.30 -17.06 -8.22
CA ASP A 89 -0.83 -17.44 -6.89
C ASP A 89 0.53 -18.16 -6.97
N ALA A 90 0.69 -19.11 -7.90
CA ALA A 90 1.96 -19.82 -8.10
C ALA A 90 3.11 -18.86 -8.44
N LEU A 91 2.90 -17.94 -9.38
CA LEU A 91 3.91 -16.96 -9.77
C LEU A 91 4.23 -15.99 -8.65
N LYS A 92 3.21 -15.52 -7.92
CA LYS A 92 3.41 -14.59 -6.82
C LYS A 92 4.15 -15.23 -5.65
N LYS A 93 3.86 -16.49 -5.32
CA LYS A 93 4.61 -17.24 -4.32
C LYS A 93 6.09 -17.33 -4.68
N PHE A 94 6.39 -17.85 -5.87
CA PHE A 94 7.78 -18.00 -6.32
C PHE A 94 8.55 -16.67 -6.32
N LEU A 95 7.95 -15.60 -6.87
CA LEU A 95 8.61 -14.31 -6.99
C LEU A 95 8.73 -13.56 -5.65
N CYS A 96 7.76 -13.71 -4.73
CA CYS A 96 7.77 -12.99 -3.47
C CYS A 96 8.50 -13.75 -2.34
N MET A 97 8.56 -15.08 -2.40
CA MET A 97 9.09 -15.92 -1.32
C MET A 97 10.46 -16.49 -1.66
N ASP A 98 10.63 -17.01 -2.88
CA ASP A 98 11.83 -17.78 -3.23
C ASP A 98 12.94 -16.91 -3.85
N THR A 99 12.58 -15.82 -4.55
CA THR A 99 13.54 -15.00 -5.30
C THR A 99 13.55 -13.51 -4.93
N ALA A 100 12.59 -13.05 -4.13
CA ALA A 100 12.46 -11.65 -3.70
C ALA A 100 12.41 -10.61 -4.85
N VAL A 101 11.79 -10.96 -5.98
CA VAL A 101 11.70 -10.08 -7.15
C VAL A 101 10.30 -9.47 -7.29
N PRO A 102 10.17 -8.12 -7.31
CA PRO A 102 8.90 -7.47 -7.59
C PRO A 102 8.35 -7.87 -8.96
N SER A 103 7.04 -8.10 -9.05
CA SER A 103 6.42 -8.63 -10.27
C SER A 103 5.17 -7.89 -10.73
N GLN A 104 5.04 -7.76 -12.05
CA GLN A 104 3.93 -7.11 -12.73
C GLN A 104 3.15 -8.12 -13.58
N MET A 105 1.91 -8.38 -13.21
CA MET A 105 1.03 -9.30 -13.95
C MET A 105 0.10 -8.49 -14.85
N VAL A 106 0.06 -8.79 -16.15
CA VAL A 106 -0.73 -8.03 -17.14
C VAL A 106 -1.60 -8.98 -17.94
N LEU A 107 -2.92 -8.76 -17.92
CA LEU A 107 -3.86 -9.59 -18.69
C LEU A 107 -3.90 -9.16 -20.16
N LEU A 108 -3.89 -10.13 -21.09
CA LEU A 108 -4.09 -9.88 -22.52
C LEU A 108 -5.36 -9.07 -22.81
N LYS A 109 -6.46 -9.37 -22.10
CA LYS A 109 -7.73 -8.63 -22.22
C LYS A 109 -7.58 -7.13 -21.94
N THR A 110 -6.62 -6.74 -21.10
CA THR A 110 -6.34 -5.34 -20.78
C THR A 110 -5.57 -4.66 -21.92
N LEU A 111 -4.69 -5.38 -22.60
CA LEU A 111 -3.86 -4.88 -23.70
C LEU A 111 -4.64 -4.76 -25.01
N ASN A 112 -5.55 -5.70 -25.29
CA ASN A 112 -6.36 -5.74 -26.52
C ASN A 112 -7.44 -4.66 -26.64
N LYS A 113 -7.53 -3.71 -25.69
CA LYS A 113 -8.52 -2.63 -25.76
C LYS A 113 -8.03 -1.55 -26.73
N ARG A 114 -8.65 -1.51 -27.92
CA ARG A 114 -8.36 -0.54 -28.99
C ARG A 114 -8.26 0.89 -28.45
N GLY A 115 -7.16 1.58 -28.79
CA GLY A 115 -6.91 2.98 -28.44
C GLY A 115 -6.59 3.26 -26.96
N GLN A 116 -6.56 2.25 -26.08
CA GLN A 116 -6.33 2.45 -24.64
C GLN A 116 -4.93 2.05 -24.18
N LEU A 117 -4.14 1.38 -25.02
CA LEU A 117 -2.85 0.80 -24.64
C LEU A 117 -1.91 1.82 -23.99
N MET A 118 -1.74 3.01 -24.56
CA MET A 118 -0.92 4.08 -23.96
C MET A 118 -1.35 4.43 -22.54
N SER A 119 -2.66 4.57 -22.29
CA SER A 119 -3.19 4.92 -20.97
C SER A 119 -3.03 3.78 -19.95
N VAL A 120 -3.12 2.54 -20.42
CA VAL A 120 -2.89 1.33 -19.63
C VAL A 120 -1.40 1.22 -19.28
N ALA A 121 -0.53 1.30 -20.29
CA ALA A 121 0.91 1.26 -20.12
C ALA A 121 1.42 2.38 -19.22
N THR A 122 0.85 3.59 -19.30
CA THR A 122 1.15 4.70 -18.37
C THR A 122 0.92 4.29 -16.92
N LYS A 123 -0.23 3.67 -16.62
CA LYS A 123 -0.56 3.22 -15.25
C LYS A 123 0.32 2.05 -14.81
N ILE A 124 0.62 1.14 -15.72
CA ILE A 124 1.55 0.03 -15.47
C ILE A 124 2.95 0.57 -15.16
N GLY A 125 3.44 1.56 -15.93
CA GLY A 125 4.73 2.21 -15.70
C GLY A 125 4.83 2.89 -14.33
N ILE A 126 3.79 3.63 -13.92
CA ILE A 126 3.69 4.21 -12.57
C ILE A 126 3.76 3.13 -11.49
N GLN A 127 3.00 2.05 -11.66
CA GLN A 127 2.97 0.91 -10.72
C GLN A 127 4.32 0.19 -10.65
N ILE A 128 4.99 0.00 -11.80
CA ILE A 128 6.35 -0.57 -11.88
C ILE A 128 7.34 0.32 -11.14
N SER A 129 7.34 1.62 -11.40
CA SER A 129 8.21 2.58 -10.71
C SER A 129 8.02 2.49 -9.19
N ALA A 130 6.78 2.40 -8.72
CA ALA A 130 6.49 2.26 -7.28
C ALA A 130 6.99 0.93 -6.71
N LYS A 131 6.83 -0.18 -7.43
CA LYS A 131 7.34 -1.52 -7.05
C LYS A 131 8.87 -1.58 -6.96
N LEU A 132 9.54 -0.73 -7.71
CA LEU A 132 11.00 -0.59 -7.72
C LEU A 132 11.52 0.37 -6.64
N GLY A 133 10.66 0.89 -5.76
CA GLY A 133 11.04 1.85 -4.71
C GLY A 133 11.10 3.30 -5.19
N GLY A 134 10.54 3.59 -6.36
CA GLY A 134 10.43 4.95 -6.87
C GLY A 134 9.37 5.77 -6.12
N GLU A 135 9.65 7.06 -5.98
CA GLU A 135 8.78 8.07 -5.37
C GLU A 135 8.08 8.83 -6.50
N ILE A 136 6.77 8.62 -6.66
CA ILE A 136 6.06 9.08 -7.87
C ILE A 136 5.64 10.54 -7.74
N TRP A 137 4.89 10.85 -6.68
CA TRP A 137 4.49 12.21 -6.31
C TRP A 137 4.42 12.32 -4.78
N SER A 138 4.33 13.56 -4.30
CA SER A 138 4.21 13.87 -2.88
C SER A 138 3.21 15.01 -2.66
N VAL A 139 2.87 15.24 -1.39
CA VAL A 139 2.11 16.38 -0.92
C VAL A 139 2.95 17.04 0.17
N SER A 140 2.99 18.37 0.20
CA SER A 140 3.71 19.09 1.24
C SER A 140 3.12 18.78 2.63
N ILE A 141 3.94 18.17 3.49
CA ILE A 141 3.64 17.88 4.89
C ILE A 141 4.68 18.63 5.72
N PRO A 142 4.29 19.68 6.48
CA PRO A 142 5.23 20.53 7.21
C PRO A 142 5.68 19.89 8.53
N SER A 143 6.29 18.71 8.45
CA SER A 143 6.90 18.04 9.60
C SER A 143 8.15 17.29 9.14
N LYS A 144 9.32 17.73 9.61
CA LYS A 144 10.61 17.19 9.17
C LYS A 144 10.96 15.83 9.77
N SER A 145 10.29 15.42 10.84
CA SER A 145 10.56 14.16 11.55
C SER A 145 9.24 13.46 11.93
N LEU A 146 8.47 13.07 10.92
CA LEU A 146 7.19 12.38 11.06
C LEU A 146 7.22 11.01 10.38
N MET A 147 6.82 9.98 11.11
CA MET A 147 6.54 8.66 10.57
C MET A 147 5.03 8.40 10.63
N ILE A 148 4.47 7.94 9.51
CA ILE A 148 3.08 7.51 9.42
C ILE A 148 3.05 5.99 9.31
N ILE A 149 2.24 5.34 10.14
CA ILE A 149 2.08 3.89 10.18
C ILE A 149 0.64 3.55 9.85
N GLY A 150 0.42 2.51 9.05
CA GLY A 150 -0.88 1.93 8.78
C GLY A 150 -0.89 0.46 9.12
N ILE A 151 -1.93 0.03 9.83
CA ILE A 151 -2.14 -1.37 10.21
C ILE A 151 -3.54 -1.77 9.74
N ASP A 152 -3.63 -2.86 8.97
CA ASP A 152 -4.90 -3.46 8.55
C ASP A 152 -4.83 -4.97 8.72
N SER A 153 -5.97 -5.59 9.04
CA SER A 153 -6.09 -7.03 9.24
C SER A 153 -7.00 -7.68 8.19
N TYR A 154 -6.50 -8.74 7.59
CA TYR A 154 -7.24 -9.61 6.69
C TYR A 154 -7.65 -10.89 7.43
N HIS A 155 -8.95 -11.20 7.41
CA HIS A 155 -9.51 -12.44 7.95
C HIS A 155 -10.06 -13.29 6.79
N ASP A 156 -9.51 -14.50 6.62
CA ASP A 156 -10.05 -15.44 5.64
C ASP A 156 -11.33 -16.09 6.20
N LYS A 157 -12.48 -15.81 5.57
CA LYS A 157 -13.75 -16.43 5.96
C LYS A 157 -13.77 -17.95 5.75
N LYS A 158 -12.90 -18.49 4.89
CA LYS A 158 -12.79 -19.93 4.59
C LYS A 158 -11.80 -20.63 5.52
N ARG A 159 -10.65 -20.01 5.80
CA ARG A 159 -9.63 -20.50 6.73
C ARG A 159 -9.72 -19.75 8.06
N LYS A 160 -10.70 -20.15 8.89
CA LYS A 160 -11.05 -19.49 10.15
C LYS A 160 -9.94 -19.43 11.22
N GLN A 161 -8.81 -20.09 11.02
CA GLN A 161 -7.76 -20.23 12.04
C GLN A 161 -6.59 -19.25 11.94
N VAL A 162 -6.37 -18.60 10.78
CA VAL A 162 -5.23 -17.69 10.61
C VAL A 162 -5.72 -16.37 10.01
N SER A 163 -5.44 -15.30 10.73
CA SER A 163 -5.59 -13.93 10.24
C SER A 163 -4.22 -13.32 9.94
N ILE A 164 -4.20 -12.31 9.08
CA ILE A 164 -2.96 -11.65 8.66
C ILE A 164 -3.10 -10.18 8.94
N ALA A 165 -2.25 -9.63 9.79
CA ALA A 165 -2.12 -8.19 9.93
C ALA A 165 -0.95 -7.72 9.05
N ALA A 166 -1.17 -6.67 8.26
CA ALA A 166 -0.12 -6.00 7.53
C ALA A 166 0.20 -4.67 8.20
N PHE A 167 1.49 -4.38 8.29
CA PHE A 167 2.04 -3.17 8.85
C PHE A 167 2.82 -2.44 7.74
N VAL A 168 2.51 -1.16 7.52
CA VAL A 168 3.22 -0.32 6.55
C VAL A 168 3.58 1.00 7.22
N ALA A 169 4.85 1.38 7.20
CA ALA A 169 5.36 2.63 7.75
C ALA A 169 6.06 3.47 6.68
N THR A 170 5.94 4.79 6.76
CA THR A 170 6.74 5.70 5.93
C THR A 170 8.16 5.81 6.48
N THR A 171 9.17 5.79 5.63
CA THR A 171 10.58 5.83 6.04
C THR A 171 11.28 7.15 5.74
N ASN A 172 10.58 8.13 5.16
CA ASN A 172 11.12 9.46 4.91
C ASN A 172 10.12 10.58 5.24
N PRO A 173 10.58 11.83 5.50
CA PRO A 173 9.72 12.94 5.88
C PRO A 173 8.66 13.32 4.84
N GLN A 174 8.93 13.06 3.56
CA GLN A 174 8.00 13.32 2.46
C GLN A 174 6.85 12.29 2.38
N CYS A 175 6.89 11.23 3.20
CA CYS A 175 5.92 10.14 3.21
C CYS A 175 5.78 9.45 1.83
N THR A 176 6.92 9.22 1.16
CA THR A 176 7.00 8.64 -0.20
C THR A 176 7.84 7.36 -0.29
N SER A 177 8.63 7.06 0.74
CA SER A 177 9.32 5.78 0.93
C SER A 177 8.63 4.97 2.02
N TYR A 178 8.65 3.63 1.92
CA TYR A 178 7.85 2.75 2.76
C TYR A 178 8.63 1.52 3.22
N TYR A 179 8.34 1.09 4.45
CA TYR A 179 8.72 -0.20 5.02
C TYR A 179 7.46 -1.00 5.31
N SER A 180 7.49 -2.30 5.03
CA SER A 180 6.34 -3.18 5.19
C SER A 180 6.71 -4.53 5.80
N ARG A 181 5.82 -5.02 6.66
CA ARG A 181 5.88 -6.35 7.28
C ARG A 181 4.48 -6.93 7.40
N ILE A 182 4.41 -8.24 7.58
CA ILE A 182 3.18 -8.91 8.00
C ILE A 182 3.38 -9.56 9.37
N ILE A 183 2.24 -9.84 10.01
CA ILE A 183 2.12 -10.64 11.22
C ILE A 183 1.05 -11.68 10.91
N MET A 184 1.43 -12.96 10.94
CA MET A 184 0.48 -14.06 10.87
C MET A 184 -0.01 -14.36 12.28
N GLN A 185 -1.31 -14.23 12.50
CA GLN A 185 -1.94 -14.33 13.82
C GLN A 185 -2.99 -15.45 13.82
N THR A 186 -2.79 -16.42 14.69
CA THR A 186 -3.76 -17.39 15.19
C THR A 186 -4.46 -16.87 16.45
N THR A 187 -3.82 -16.03 17.25
CA THR A 187 -4.38 -15.42 18.48
C THR A 187 -4.15 -13.90 18.54
N THR A 188 -4.90 -13.22 19.42
CA THR A 188 -4.74 -11.77 19.66
C THR A 188 -3.39 -11.40 20.28
N GLN A 189 -2.77 -12.31 21.04
CA GLN A 189 -1.46 -12.10 21.65
C GLN A 189 -0.35 -12.00 20.59
N GLU A 190 -0.43 -12.80 19.52
CA GLU A 190 0.56 -12.78 18.44
C GLU A 190 0.54 -11.48 17.64
N LEU A 191 -0.64 -10.86 17.49
CA LEU A 191 -0.76 -9.52 16.88
C LEU A 191 0.03 -8.50 17.69
N VAL A 192 -0.19 -8.55 19.00
CA VAL A 192 0.34 -7.63 20.00
C VAL A 192 1.88 -7.74 20.00
N ASP A 193 2.45 -8.92 20.19
CA ASP A 193 3.90 -9.13 20.15
C ASP A 193 4.50 -8.79 18.76
N GLY A 194 3.77 -9.06 17.69
CA GLY A 194 4.17 -8.75 16.32
C GLY A 194 4.26 -7.25 16.02
N ILE A 195 3.39 -6.41 16.61
CA ILE A 195 3.42 -4.94 16.42
C ILE A 195 4.75 -4.38 16.93
N SER A 196 5.21 -4.84 18.09
CA SER A 196 6.48 -4.44 18.71
C SER A 196 7.68 -4.71 17.80
N VAL A 197 7.67 -5.87 17.11
CA VAL A 197 8.70 -6.21 16.10
C VAL A 197 8.62 -5.28 14.90
N CYS A 198 7.43 -5.10 14.33
CA CYS A 198 7.22 -4.25 13.17
C CYS A 198 7.64 -2.79 13.40
N ILE A 199 7.32 -2.23 14.57
CA ILE A 199 7.70 -0.86 14.93
C ILE A 199 9.21 -0.74 15.02
N ARG A 200 9.89 -1.65 15.72
CA ARG A 200 11.35 -1.62 15.86
C ARG A 200 12.05 -1.66 14.50
N ASP A 201 11.59 -2.53 13.60
CA ASP A 201 12.22 -2.64 12.28
C ASP A 201 11.90 -1.45 11.37
N ALA A 202 10.69 -0.88 11.48
CA ALA A 202 10.35 0.36 10.79
C ALA A 202 11.17 1.56 11.27
N LEU A 203 11.42 1.65 12.58
CA LEU A 203 12.29 2.67 13.16
C LEU A 203 13.74 2.52 12.67
N LYS A 204 14.26 1.28 12.61
CA LYS A 204 15.56 1.00 11.99
C LYS A 204 15.61 1.42 10.52
N ALA A 205 14.59 1.09 9.73
CA ALA A 205 14.51 1.48 8.32
C ALA A 205 14.48 3.01 8.15
N PHE A 206 13.74 3.71 9.01
CA PHE A 206 13.72 5.18 9.05
C PHE A 206 15.08 5.74 9.44
N PHE A 207 15.74 5.20 10.46
CA PHE A 207 17.07 5.64 10.87
C PHE A 207 18.11 5.44 9.76
N MET A 208 18.12 4.29 9.08
CA MET A 208 19.04 4.02 7.96
C MET A 208 18.87 5.03 6.81
N GLN A 209 17.65 5.52 6.58
CA GLN A 209 17.39 6.47 5.49
C GLN A 209 17.64 7.93 5.87
N ASN A 210 17.49 8.30 7.15
CA ASN A 210 17.52 9.70 7.59
C ASN A 210 18.66 10.04 8.55
N ASN A 211 19.40 9.05 9.06
CA ASN A 211 20.38 9.18 10.15
C ASN A 211 19.82 9.80 11.44
N THR A 212 18.50 9.78 11.61
CA THR A 212 17.78 10.30 12.78
C THR A 212 16.53 9.48 13.03
N MET A 213 16.13 9.33 14.28
CA MET A 213 14.87 8.69 14.66
C MET A 213 13.68 9.65 14.45
N PRO A 214 12.47 9.16 14.16
CA PRO A 214 11.30 10.02 14.01
C PRO A 214 10.89 10.63 15.36
N GLU A 215 10.70 11.94 15.41
CA GLU A 215 10.25 12.64 16.63
C GLU A 215 8.75 12.47 16.87
N ARG A 216 7.99 12.30 15.77
CA ARG A 216 6.54 12.11 15.79
C ARG A 216 6.12 10.87 15.02
N ILE A 217 5.17 10.13 15.58
CA ILE A 217 4.62 8.91 14.96
C ILE A 217 3.09 8.97 14.98
N ILE A 218 2.43 8.77 13.84
CA ILE A 218 0.97 8.66 13.78
C ILE A 218 0.60 7.30 13.20
N ILE A 219 -0.18 6.54 13.97
CA ILE A 219 -0.60 5.18 13.64
C ILE A 219 -2.07 5.21 13.25
N TYR A 220 -2.38 4.81 12.02
CA TYR A 220 -3.74 4.58 11.55
C TYR A 220 -4.06 3.09 11.58
N ARG A 221 -4.97 2.70 12.47
CA ARG A 221 -5.37 1.31 12.69
C ARG A 221 -6.75 1.06 12.08
N ASP A 222 -6.81 0.31 10.99
CA ASP A 222 -8.05 -0.12 10.33
C ASP A 222 -8.42 -1.55 10.77
N GLY A 223 -9.69 -1.92 10.63
CA GLY A 223 -10.17 -3.28 10.93
C GLY A 223 -10.57 -3.53 12.38
N VAL A 224 -10.72 -2.48 13.19
CA VAL A 224 -11.13 -2.58 14.61
C VAL A 224 -12.60 -2.15 14.76
N GLY A 225 -13.43 -3.06 15.26
CA GLY A 225 -14.83 -2.77 15.63
C GLY A 225 -14.95 -2.11 17.00
N ASP A 226 -16.12 -1.53 17.32
CA ASP A 226 -16.36 -0.86 18.60
C ASP A 226 -16.11 -1.77 19.81
N GLY A 227 -16.56 -3.02 19.73
CA GLY A 227 -16.36 -4.00 20.80
C GLY A 227 -14.89 -4.45 20.99
N GLN A 228 -13.98 -4.08 20.09
CA GLN A 228 -12.56 -4.41 20.18
C GLN A 228 -11.72 -3.22 20.66
N LEU A 229 -12.31 -2.02 20.80
CA LEU A 229 -11.56 -0.82 21.20
C LEU A 229 -10.88 -1.01 22.56
N GLN A 230 -11.56 -1.62 23.52
CA GLN A 230 -10.99 -1.86 24.85
C GLN A 230 -9.73 -2.72 24.79
N ALA A 231 -9.73 -3.78 23.97
CA ALA A 231 -8.55 -4.63 23.79
C ALA A 231 -7.38 -3.87 23.15
N VAL A 232 -7.65 -2.93 22.23
CA VAL A 232 -6.59 -2.06 21.67
C VAL A 232 -6.01 -1.16 22.77
N TYR A 233 -6.85 -0.58 23.63
CA TYR A 233 -6.39 0.24 24.75
C TYR A 233 -5.55 -0.54 25.76
N GLU A 234 -5.97 -1.75 26.13
CA GLU A 234 -5.35 -2.54 27.18
C GLU A 234 -4.10 -3.30 26.71
N HIS A 235 -4.02 -3.65 25.41
CA HIS A 235 -2.95 -4.52 24.91
C HIS A 235 -2.07 -3.86 23.83
N GLU A 236 -2.65 -3.18 22.82
CA GLU A 236 -1.83 -2.61 21.73
C GLU A 236 -1.10 -1.34 22.20
N LEU A 237 -1.78 -0.40 22.88
CA LEU A 237 -1.16 0.88 23.27
C LEU A 237 0.04 0.73 24.23
N PRO A 238 -0.05 -0.05 25.34
CA PRO A 238 1.06 -0.17 26.29
C PRO A 238 2.30 -0.79 25.66
N GLN A 239 2.11 -1.75 24.74
CA GLN A 239 3.22 -2.39 24.05
C GLN A 239 3.92 -1.48 23.04
N ILE A 240 3.16 -0.62 22.36
CA ILE A 240 3.74 0.41 21.49
C ILE A 240 4.61 1.36 22.33
N GLU A 241 4.10 1.81 23.48
CA GLU A 241 4.84 2.67 24.40
C GLU A 241 6.10 1.98 24.95
N GLU A 242 5.99 0.72 25.38
CA GLU A 242 7.12 -0.06 25.85
C GLU A 242 8.17 -0.31 24.75
N THR A 243 7.72 -0.54 23.52
CA THR A 243 8.61 -0.72 22.37
C THR A 243 9.49 0.51 22.15
N PHE A 244 8.92 1.72 22.23
CA PHE A 244 9.72 2.94 22.09
C PHE A 244 10.80 3.05 23.15
N ASN A 245 10.47 2.76 24.41
CA ASN A 245 11.43 2.81 25.52
C ASN A 245 12.56 1.78 25.38
N LYS A 246 12.29 0.63 24.73
CA LYS A 246 13.27 -0.46 24.52
C LYS A 246 14.17 -0.26 23.29
N VAL A 247 13.79 0.60 22.34
CA VAL A 247 14.54 0.74 21.07
C VAL A 247 15.88 1.45 21.30
N GLN A 248 15.90 2.51 22.11
CA GLN A 248 17.09 3.26 22.45
C GLN A 248 16.87 3.98 23.78
N GLU A 249 17.91 4.02 24.62
CA GLU A 249 17.87 4.77 25.88
C GLU A 249 17.52 6.25 25.64
N GLY A 250 16.56 6.76 26.40
CA GLY A 250 16.07 8.14 26.30
C GLY A 250 15.17 8.43 25.09
N TYR A 251 14.89 7.46 24.21
CA TYR A 251 14.00 7.66 23.08
C TYR A 251 12.52 7.63 23.50
N SER A 252 11.85 8.77 23.38
CA SER A 252 10.43 8.93 23.69
C SER A 252 9.75 9.79 22.62
N PRO A 253 9.33 9.18 21.48
CA PRO A 253 8.68 9.92 20.42
C PRO A 253 7.28 10.36 20.85
N LYS A 254 6.83 11.50 20.35
CA LYS A 254 5.43 11.91 20.51
C LYS A 254 4.59 11.11 19.53
N TRP A 255 3.50 10.48 19.97
CA TRP A 255 2.72 9.64 19.08
C TRP A 255 1.22 9.68 19.30
N ALA A 256 0.46 9.31 18.27
CA ALA A 256 -0.98 9.17 18.29
C ALA A 256 -1.43 7.88 17.60
N MET A 257 -2.54 7.31 18.05
CA MET A 257 -3.24 6.21 17.39
C MET A 257 -4.66 6.63 17.02
N ILE A 258 -4.99 6.43 15.74
CA ILE A 258 -6.25 6.81 15.12
C ILE A 258 -6.89 5.55 14.54
N ILE A 259 -8.04 5.15 15.08
CA ILE A 259 -8.84 4.06 14.55
C ILE A 259 -9.57 4.55 13.30
N VAL A 260 -9.46 3.80 12.20
CA VAL A 260 -10.08 4.10 10.92
C VAL A 260 -11.25 3.15 10.69
N LYS A 261 -12.46 3.68 10.52
CA LYS A 261 -13.66 2.90 10.23
C LYS A 261 -14.21 3.23 8.85
N LYS A 262 -13.94 2.33 7.90
CA LYS A 262 -14.40 2.41 6.51
C LYS A 262 -15.85 1.94 6.30
N ARG A 263 -16.48 1.27 7.26
CA ARG A 263 -17.82 0.69 7.06
C ARG A 263 -18.75 1.27 8.11
N GLY A 264 -19.65 2.14 7.68
CA GLY A 264 -20.62 2.81 8.55
C GLY A 264 -21.88 3.17 7.79
N CYS A 265 -22.97 3.33 8.54
CA CYS A 265 -24.29 3.68 8.00
C CYS A 265 -24.44 5.18 7.75
N SER A 266 -23.62 6.02 8.37
CA SER A 266 -23.69 7.49 8.23
C SER A 266 -23.53 7.93 6.77
N ARG A 267 -24.41 8.83 6.32
CA ARG A 267 -24.35 9.50 5.01
C ARG A 267 -24.57 10.98 5.23
N PHE A 268 -23.78 11.80 4.53
CA PHE A 268 -23.86 13.25 4.63
C PHE A 268 -24.12 13.84 3.26
N PHE A 269 -24.90 14.92 3.23
CA PHE A 269 -25.32 15.60 2.01
C PHE A 269 -25.08 17.08 2.16
N ALA A 270 -24.53 17.71 1.11
CA ALA A 270 -24.52 19.14 1.00
C ALA A 270 -25.87 19.59 0.42
N LYS A 271 -26.41 20.69 0.94
CA LYS A 271 -27.70 21.25 0.53
C LYS A 271 -27.47 22.56 -0.21
N ASN A 272 -27.98 22.65 -1.44
CA ASN A 272 -28.26 23.93 -2.10
C ASN A 272 -29.78 24.17 -2.04
N THR A 273 -30.23 25.39 -2.34
CA THR A 273 -31.61 25.91 -2.18
C THR A 273 -32.74 24.89 -2.40
N HIS A 274 -32.62 24.02 -3.42
CA HIS A 274 -33.62 22.96 -3.68
C HIS A 274 -33.04 21.56 -3.96
N GLN A 275 -31.74 21.34 -3.80
CA GLN A 275 -31.10 20.07 -4.20
C GLN A 275 -30.08 19.58 -3.18
N LEU A 276 -30.10 18.27 -2.92
CA LEU A 276 -29.09 17.56 -2.17
C LEU A 276 -28.05 16.97 -3.12
N TYR A 277 -26.79 17.11 -2.78
CA TYR A 277 -25.69 16.54 -3.54
C TYR A 277 -24.60 16.00 -2.61
N ASN A 278 -23.70 15.20 -3.19
CA ASN A 278 -22.57 14.67 -2.44
C ASN A 278 -21.63 15.82 -2.00
N PRO A 279 -21.23 15.88 -0.72
CA PRO A 279 -20.24 16.86 -0.29
C PRO A 279 -18.92 16.70 -1.07
N PRO A 280 -18.20 17.80 -1.31
CA PRO A 280 -16.93 17.74 -2.02
C PRO A 280 -15.85 16.98 -1.22
N PRO A 281 -14.86 16.37 -1.89
CA PRO A 281 -13.68 15.82 -1.23
C PRO A 281 -13.00 16.86 -0.32
N GLY A 282 -12.71 16.47 0.91
CA GLY A 282 -12.17 17.34 1.95
C GLY A 282 -13.19 17.81 2.98
N THR A 283 -14.49 17.50 2.81
CA THR A 283 -15.50 17.79 3.84
C THR A 283 -15.21 17.00 5.13
N ILE A 284 -15.14 17.73 6.24
CA ILE A 284 -14.96 17.22 7.60
C ILE A 284 -16.24 17.45 8.40
N ILE A 285 -16.62 16.48 9.23
CA ILE A 285 -17.71 16.60 10.21
C ILE A 285 -17.18 16.11 11.55
N ASP A 286 -17.00 17.02 12.50
CA ASP A 286 -16.34 16.79 13.79
C ASP A 286 -17.17 17.21 15.01
N HIS A 287 -18.42 17.60 14.80
CA HIS A 287 -19.34 18.03 15.85
C HIS A 287 -20.78 17.60 15.54
N THR A 288 -21.68 17.74 16.51
CA THR A 288 -23.13 17.44 16.45
C THR A 288 -23.49 15.96 16.34
N ILE A 289 -22.86 15.22 15.43
CA ILE A 289 -23.15 13.81 15.13
C ILE A 289 -22.00 12.86 15.53
N THR A 290 -20.90 13.43 16.02
CA THR A 290 -19.77 12.72 16.61
C THR A 290 -20.07 12.28 18.04
N HIS A 291 -19.25 11.39 18.60
CA HIS A 291 -19.45 10.90 19.96
C HIS A 291 -19.06 11.98 20.99
N GLN A 292 -19.92 12.23 21.98
CA GLN A 292 -19.73 13.31 22.96
C GLN A 292 -18.40 13.25 23.73
N ASN A 293 -17.89 12.02 23.99
CA ASN A 293 -16.71 11.79 24.83
C ASN A 293 -15.50 11.31 24.02
N TRP A 294 -15.57 11.26 22.69
CA TRP A 294 -14.46 10.82 21.86
C TRP A 294 -13.85 12.00 21.12
N PHE A 295 -12.56 11.91 20.81
CA PHE A 295 -11.98 12.72 19.76
C PHE A 295 -12.20 11.98 18.43
N ASP A 296 -13.36 12.16 17.82
CA ASP A 296 -13.69 11.56 16.54
C ASP A 296 -14.16 12.57 15.48
N PHE A 297 -14.01 12.20 14.21
CA PHE A 297 -14.46 12.99 13.07
C PHE A 297 -14.74 12.11 11.86
N TYR A 298 -15.58 12.60 10.96
CA TYR A 298 -15.78 12.03 9.64
C TYR A 298 -15.05 12.85 8.59
N LEU A 299 -14.47 12.17 7.61
CA LEU A 299 -13.86 12.78 6.43
C LEU A 299 -14.42 12.14 5.16
N ILE A 300 -14.89 12.97 4.25
CA ILE A 300 -15.21 12.58 2.87
C ILE A 300 -14.00 12.91 2.01
N SER A 301 -13.11 11.95 1.81
CA SER A 301 -11.87 12.19 1.07
C SER A 301 -11.99 11.88 -0.43
N GLN A 302 -12.93 11.03 -0.85
CA GLN A 302 -13.06 10.58 -2.24
C GLN A 302 -14.37 11.05 -2.87
N CYS A 303 -14.32 11.47 -4.13
CA CYS A 303 -15.51 11.81 -4.91
C CYS A 303 -16.27 10.54 -5.33
N ALA A 304 -17.57 10.47 -5.03
CA ALA A 304 -18.45 9.43 -5.53
C ALA A 304 -19.01 9.82 -6.91
N ARG A 305 -18.61 9.08 -7.96
CA ARG A 305 -19.12 9.29 -9.34
C ARG A 305 -20.55 8.81 -9.54
N GLN A 306 -20.96 7.82 -8.75
CA GLN A 306 -22.30 7.24 -8.76
C GLN A 306 -22.69 6.90 -7.32
N GLY A 307 -23.96 7.13 -6.99
CA GLY A 307 -24.48 6.91 -5.64
C GLY A 307 -24.01 7.97 -4.63
N THR A 308 -24.20 7.66 -3.35
CA THR A 308 -23.87 8.57 -2.24
C THR A 308 -22.43 8.41 -1.78
N ALA A 309 -21.76 9.52 -1.49
CA ALA A 309 -20.44 9.51 -0.88
C ALA A 309 -20.45 8.79 0.48
N ALA A 310 -19.52 7.85 0.65
CA ALA A 310 -19.37 7.10 1.89
C ALA A 310 -18.25 7.74 2.73
N PRO A 311 -18.57 8.45 3.83
CA PRO A 311 -17.57 9.05 4.70
C PRO A 311 -16.72 7.97 5.37
N THR A 312 -15.52 8.34 5.80
CA THR A 312 -14.68 7.52 6.69
C THR A 312 -14.69 8.14 8.07
N HIS A 313 -14.95 7.33 9.09
CA HIS A 313 -14.90 7.76 10.49
C HIS A 313 -13.51 7.51 11.06
N PHE A 314 -12.99 8.48 11.79
CA PHE A 314 -11.69 8.44 12.45
C PHE A 314 -11.92 8.71 13.93
N ASN A 315 -11.40 7.84 14.79
CA ASN A 315 -11.45 8.00 16.25
C ASN A 315 -10.01 8.03 16.79
N VAL A 316 -9.59 9.17 17.33
CA VAL A 316 -8.30 9.35 17.96
C VAL A 316 -8.39 8.82 19.38
N ILE A 317 -7.87 7.61 19.59
CA ILE A 317 -7.93 6.91 20.87
C ILE A 317 -6.73 7.20 21.77
N TRP A 318 -5.65 7.70 21.18
CA TRP A 318 -4.45 8.08 21.91
C TRP A 318 -3.78 9.25 21.19
N ASP A 319 -3.40 10.30 21.92
CA ASP A 319 -2.67 11.43 21.35
C ASP A 319 -1.74 12.11 22.36
N ARG A 320 -0.44 12.00 22.12
CA ARG A 320 0.63 12.77 22.78
C ARG A 320 1.42 13.64 21.78
N THR A 321 0.91 13.82 20.56
CA THR A 321 1.59 14.52 19.46
C THR A 321 1.66 16.02 19.62
N THR A 322 0.83 16.60 20.50
CA THR A 322 0.60 18.06 20.66
C THR A 322 0.04 18.73 19.39
N PHE A 323 -0.46 17.95 18.43
CA PHE A 323 -1.12 18.50 17.26
C PHE A 323 -2.50 19.05 17.59
N LYS A 324 -2.85 20.16 16.93
CA LYS A 324 -4.22 20.67 16.96
C LYS A 324 -5.13 19.71 16.18
N VAL A 325 -6.40 19.67 16.55
CA VAL A 325 -7.42 18.88 15.86
C VAL A 325 -7.41 19.12 14.34
N ASP A 326 -7.39 20.40 13.92
CA ASP A 326 -7.28 20.79 12.49
C ASP A 326 -6.05 20.18 11.81
N HIS A 327 -4.91 20.09 12.50
CA HIS A 327 -3.69 19.52 11.93
C HIS A 327 -3.83 18.02 11.68
N ILE A 328 -4.44 17.28 12.61
CA ILE A 328 -4.69 15.84 12.44
C ILE A 328 -5.67 15.60 11.28
N GLN A 329 -6.75 16.37 11.22
CA GLN A 329 -7.75 16.26 10.15
C GLN A 329 -7.14 16.57 8.77
N ARG A 330 -6.40 17.67 8.64
CA ARG A 330 -5.72 18.06 7.39
C ARG A 330 -4.62 17.10 6.99
N LEU A 331 -3.83 16.61 7.95
CA LEU A 331 -2.83 15.57 7.70
C LEU A 331 -3.51 14.30 7.16
N THR A 332 -4.57 13.84 7.82
CA THR A 332 -5.36 12.68 7.39
C THR A 332 -5.82 12.85 5.94
N PHE A 333 -6.34 14.03 5.57
CA PHE A 333 -6.74 14.30 4.20
C PHE A 333 -5.55 14.34 3.22
N LYS A 334 -4.41 14.95 3.58
CA LYS A 334 -3.19 14.93 2.74
C LYS A 334 -2.73 13.51 2.44
N LEU A 335 -2.73 12.64 3.45
CA LEU A 335 -2.34 11.23 3.31
C LEU A 335 -3.26 10.44 2.36
N CYS A 336 -4.51 10.87 2.16
CA CYS A 336 -5.42 10.28 1.18
C CYS A 336 -5.03 10.57 -0.29
N HIS A 337 -4.05 11.44 -0.54
CA HIS A 337 -3.58 11.79 -1.90
C HIS A 337 -2.34 10.98 -2.34
N LEU A 338 -1.74 10.20 -1.44
CA LEU A 338 -0.42 9.59 -1.65
C LEU A 338 -0.48 8.11 -2.08
N TYR A 339 -1.62 7.62 -2.58
CA TYR A 339 -1.74 6.24 -3.05
C TYR A 339 -1.44 6.12 -4.55
N TYR A 340 -0.26 5.58 -4.88
CA TYR A 340 0.29 5.59 -6.23
C TYR A 340 -0.50 4.86 -7.32
N ASN A 341 -1.35 3.89 -6.97
CA ASN A 341 -2.19 3.19 -7.95
C ASN A 341 -3.44 3.99 -8.37
N TRP A 342 -3.68 5.18 -7.80
CA TRP A 342 -4.83 6.02 -8.15
C TRP A 342 -4.42 7.50 -8.24
N PRO A 343 -4.50 8.15 -9.41
CA PRO A 343 -4.16 9.56 -9.60
C PRO A 343 -5.31 10.47 -9.11
N GLY A 344 -5.61 10.39 -7.83
CA GLY A 344 -6.66 11.13 -7.15
C GLY A 344 -6.72 10.77 -5.67
N THR A 345 -7.69 11.30 -4.95
CA THR A 345 -7.88 10.95 -3.55
C THR A 345 -8.53 9.59 -3.39
N ILE A 346 -8.09 8.86 -2.36
CA ILE A 346 -8.70 7.61 -1.91
C ILE A 346 -9.42 7.81 -0.57
N ARG A 347 -10.25 6.83 -0.20
CA ARG A 347 -11.15 6.89 0.95
C ARG A 347 -10.45 6.93 2.33
N VAL A 348 -9.21 6.46 2.40
CA VAL A 348 -8.42 6.36 3.65
C VAL A 348 -6.99 6.82 3.41
N PRO A 349 -6.22 7.13 4.46
CA PRO A 349 -4.79 7.37 4.34
C PRO A 349 -4.09 6.26 3.55
N MET A 350 -3.11 6.62 2.72
CA MET A 350 -2.40 5.66 1.87
C MET A 350 -1.83 4.44 2.62
N VAL A 351 -1.36 4.58 3.88
CA VAL A 351 -0.75 3.50 4.64
C VAL A 351 -1.78 2.43 4.99
N CYS A 352 -3.03 2.82 5.28
CA CYS A 352 -4.12 1.88 5.47
C CYS A 352 -4.46 1.16 4.16
N GLN A 353 -4.41 1.87 3.03
CA GLN A 353 -4.68 1.26 1.73
C GLN A 353 -3.54 0.33 1.28
N TYR A 354 -2.30 0.66 1.61
CA TYR A 354 -1.13 -0.17 1.37
C TYR A 354 -1.12 -1.41 2.27
N ALA A 355 -1.37 -1.25 3.57
CA ALA A 355 -1.54 -2.36 4.51
C ALA A 355 -2.66 -3.29 4.04
N HIS A 356 -3.81 -2.74 3.63
CA HIS A 356 -4.90 -3.52 3.05
C HIS A 356 -4.45 -4.35 1.82
N LYS A 357 -3.71 -3.74 0.90
CA LYS A 357 -3.22 -4.43 -0.31
C LYS A 357 -2.24 -5.54 0.02
N LEU A 358 -1.33 -5.30 0.97
CA LEU A 358 -0.37 -6.29 1.44
C LEU A 358 -1.08 -7.45 2.15
N ALA A 359 -1.94 -7.17 3.13
CA ALA A 359 -2.71 -8.18 3.85
C ALA A 359 -3.57 -9.01 2.89
N TYR A 360 -4.20 -8.36 1.90
CA TYR A 360 -4.99 -9.04 0.88
C TYR A 360 -4.12 -9.95 0.00
N LEU A 361 -2.96 -9.48 -0.49
CA LEU A 361 -2.05 -10.30 -1.30
C LEU A 361 -1.59 -11.54 -0.53
N VAL A 362 -1.15 -11.36 0.70
CA VAL A 362 -0.68 -12.46 1.54
C VAL A 362 -1.83 -13.41 1.85
N GLY A 363 -2.98 -12.90 2.29
CA GLY A 363 -4.11 -13.71 2.70
C GLY A 363 -4.79 -14.47 1.57
N GLN A 364 -4.80 -13.90 0.35
CA GLN A 364 -5.44 -14.54 -0.79
C GLN A 364 -4.49 -15.39 -1.63
N SER A 365 -3.20 -15.05 -1.71
CA SER A 365 -2.29 -15.64 -2.69
C SER A 365 -1.05 -16.28 -2.10
N LEU A 366 -0.36 -15.64 -1.14
CA LEU A 366 0.91 -16.18 -0.63
C LEU A 366 0.68 -17.22 0.47
N HIS A 367 -0.20 -16.91 1.42
CA HIS A 367 -0.49 -17.69 2.64
C HIS A 367 0.71 -17.95 3.55
N GLN A 368 1.82 -17.25 3.33
CA GLN A 368 3.06 -17.29 4.09
C GLN A 368 3.73 -15.92 4.03
N ASP A 369 4.76 -15.72 4.86
CA ASP A 369 5.57 -14.51 4.81
C ASP A 369 6.33 -14.38 3.48
N PHE A 370 6.58 -13.14 3.08
CA PHE A 370 7.35 -12.82 1.89
C PHE A 370 8.82 -12.56 2.26
N HIS A 371 9.70 -12.58 1.27
CA HIS A 371 11.12 -12.38 1.49
C HIS A 371 11.41 -10.94 1.98
N HIS A 372 12.19 -10.81 3.05
CA HIS A 372 12.46 -9.54 3.75
C HIS A 372 13.07 -8.44 2.85
N ASP A 373 13.80 -8.78 1.79
CA ASP A 373 14.34 -7.81 0.81
C ASP A 373 13.25 -7.00 0.08
N LEU A 374 12.01 -7.48 0.10
CA LEU A 374 10.87 -6.77 -0.46
C LEU A 374 10.26 -5.76 0.51
N SER A 375 10.63 -5.76 1.79
CA SER A 375 10.01 -4.91 2.83
C SER A 375 10.10 -3.41 2.52
N ASN A 376 11.17 -2.95 1.86
CA ASN A 376 11.37 -1.55 1.49
C ASN A 376 10.71 -1.16 0.14
N LYS A 377 9.89 -2.03 -0.44
CA LYS A 377 9.28 -1.85 -1.76
C LYS A 377 7.77 -2.00 -1.69
N LEU A 378 7.06 -1.27 -2.55
CA LEU A 378 5.62 -1.45 -2.74
C LEU A 378 5.30 -2.63 -3.67
N PHE A 379 5.96 -3.79 -3.47
CA PHE A 379 5.89 -4.96 -4.36
C PHE A 379 4.47 -5.55 -4.48
N TYR A 380 3.64 -5.31 -3.47
CA TYR A 380 2.27 -5.76 -3.33
C TYR A 380 1.23 -4.92 -4.11
N LEU A 381 1.67 -3.91 -4.87
CA LEU A 381 0.78 -3.07 -5.67
C LEU A 381 0.18 -3.71 -6.90
#